data_AF-A0A812W1U7-F1
#
_entry.id   AF-A0A812W1U7-F1
#
_cell.length_a   1.000
_cell.length_b   1.000
_cell.length_c   1.000
_cell.angle_alpha   90.00
_cell.angle_beta   90.00
_cell.angle_gamma   90.00
#
_symmetry.space_group_name_H-M   'P 1'
#
loop_
_entity.id
_entity.type
_entity.pdbx_description
1 polymer ?
#
loop_
_entity_poly.entity_id
_entity_poly.type
_entity_poly.pdbx_seq_one_letter_code
_entity_poly.pdbx_strand_id
1 'polypeptide(L)'
;MRGLPVACLVLAQLALSASPETNAAETAKGVADDADLDLDDLENDDEDDLDEVDGASAGEPEADDFDKDMPEEDRTMRMKICLAGAMARLHTHSEEVSQLAAQLAERGLNKQQAMNSIFYTWMITCYVKIPDADAKAAADGNSDVLKDAQLYEPPAKASNRQWSLLETVLKEHMEMQQEALKKQEEQKKAQSQSQQSRNAGQAPQERPAPSGSGSKLYMLVALGFIFGVIGLGIMLLMQKERSERDEKDRKKDKKASKKKA
;
A
#
# COMPACT_ATOMS: atom_id res chain seq x y z
N MET A 1 -26.72 2.14 40.52
CA MET A 1 -26.69 1.22 39.36
C MET A 1 -27.18 1.96 38.12
N ARG A 2 -26.26 2.42 37.26
CA ARG A 2 -26.52 2.82 35.87
C ARG A 2 -25.23 2.52 35.09
N GLY A 3 -25.30 1.54 34.21
CA GLY A 3 -24.18 1.11 33.36
C GLY A 3 -24.14 1.93 32.07
N LEU A 4 -22.92 2.22 31.61
CA LEU A 4 -22.64 2.72 30.26
C LEU A 4 -22.21 1.56 29.35
N PRO A 5 -22.50 1.62 28.03
CA PRO A 5 -22.26 0.52 27.10
C PRO A 5 -20.78 0.41 26.67
N VAL A 6 -20.25 -0.80 26.74
CA VAL A 6 -18.85 -1.20 26.49
C VAL A 6 -18.59 -1.47 25.00
N ALA A 7 -19.24 -0.74 24.08
CA ALA A 7 -19.20 -1.06 22.64
C ALA A 7 -18.20 -0.25 21.80
N CYS A 8 -17.54 0.78 22.34
CA CYS A 8 -16.64 1.66 21.56
C CYS A 8 -15.14 1.52 21.87
N LEU A 9 -14.71 0.53 22.66
CA LEU A 9 -13.35 0.49 23.20
C LEU A 9 -12.44 -0.64 22.66
N VAL A 10 -12.91 -1.42 21.68
CA VAL A 10 -12.14 -2.59 21.18
C VAL A 10 -11.21 -2.27 19.99
N LEU A 11 -11.40 -1.16 19.28
CA LEU A 11 -10.56 -0.81 18.12
C LEU A 11 -9.22 -0.13 18.46
N ALA A 12 -8.85 0.04 19.73
CA ALA A 12 -7.69 0.84 20.13
C ALA A 12 -6.58 0.08 20.90
N GLN A 13 -6.66 -1.25 21.06
CA GLN A 13 -5.72 -1.99 21.93
C GLN A 13 -4.68 -2.88 21.25
N LEU A 14 -4.55 -2.87 19.92
CA LEU A 14 -3.54 -3.68 19.23
C LEU A 14 -2.12 -3.05 19.17
N ALA A 15 -1.90 -1.93 19.85
CA ALA A 15 -0.63 -1.21 19.83
C ALA A 15 0.05 -1.13 21.22
N LEU A 16 0.16 -2.23 21.96
CA LEU A 16 1.18 -2.30 23.03
C LEU A 16 1.41 -3.74 23.54
N SER A 17 2.33 -4.48 22.93
CA SER A 17 3.14 -5.44 23.68
C SER A 17 4.56 -5.44 23.14
N ALA A 18 5.46 -4.85 23.92
CA ALA A 18 6.89 -4.89 23.72
C ALA A 18 7.48 -5.98 24.63
N SER A 19 8.40 -6.79 24.09
CA SER A 19 9.48 -7.41 24.85
C SER A 19 10.68 -7.72 23.94
N PRO A 20 11.89 -7.79 24.50
CA PRO A 20 13.04 -7.12 23.91
C PRO A 20 14.19 -8.06 23.48
N GLU A 21 15.07 -7.48 22.65
CA GLU A 21 16.46 -7.85 22.35
C GLU A 21 16.76 -9.20 21.66
N THR A 22 17.17 -9.14 20.39
CA THR A 22 18.57 -9.47 20.02
C THR A 22 18.91 -8.92 18.63
N ASN A 23 20.15 -8.43 18.52
CA ASN A 23 20.72 -7.66 17.43
C ASN A 23 20.97 -8.49 16.16
N ALA A 24 20.51 -7.99 15.01
CA ALA A 24 21.23 -8.09 13.75
C ALA A 24 20.85 -6.88 12.88
N ALA A 25 21.76 -5.92 12.80
CA ALA A 25 21.68 -4.80 11.88
C ALA A 25 22.00 -5.28 10.46
N GLU A 26 21.14 -5.01 9.48
CA GLU A 26 21.52 -4.29 8.26
C GLU A 26 20.30 -3.96 7.37
N THR A 27 20.28 -2.71 6.90
CA THR A 27 19.56 -2.18 5.74
C THR A 27 18.02 -2.11 5.77
N ALA A 28 17.53 -1.10 6.47
CA ALA A 28 16.31 -0.39 6.08
C ALA A 28 16.67 0.75 5.09
N LYS A 29 16.11 0.68 3.89
CA LYS A 29 15.98 1.81 2.95
C LYS A 29 14.70 1.51 2.16
N GLY A 30 13.53 1.88 2.68
CA GLY A 30 13.04 3.25 2.59
C GLY A 30 12.26 3.40 1.28
N VAL A 31 11.01 2.92 1.27
CA VAL A 31 9.95 3.31 0.33
C VAL A 31 8.61 3.14 1.06
N ALA A 32 8.21 4.18 1.77
CA ALA A 32 6.83 4.40 2.20
C ALA A 32 6.59 5.88 1.96
N ASP A 33 6.08 6.18 0.77
CA ASP A 33 5.38 7.39 0.31
C ASP A 33 5.27 7.23 -1.23
N ASP A 34 4.15 7.66 -1.83
CA ASP A 34 3.80 7.58 -3.26
C ASP A 34 3.18 6.27 -3.79
N ALA A 35 2.09 5.83 -3.14
CA ALA A 35 1.03 5.10 -3.85
C ALA A 35 -0.31 5.80 -3.61
N ASP A 36 -0.33 7.12 -3.83
CA ASP A 36 -1.58 7.81 -4.10
C ASP A 36 -2.09 7.28 -5.46
N LEU A 37 -3.10 6.42 -5.39
CA LEU A 37 -3.87 5.95 -6.54
C LEU A 37 -4.73 7.11 -7.04
N ASP A 38 -4.08 8.10 -7.65
CA ASP A 38 -4.77 9.16 -8.40
C ASP A 38 -5.37 8.52 -9.67
N LEU A 39 -6.57 7.97 -9.51
CA LEU A 39 -7.40 7.42 -10.60
C LEU A 39 -8.33 8.48 -11.23
N ASP A 40 -8.11 9.77 -10.93
CA ASP A 40 -8.79 10.88 -11.61
C ASP A 40 -8.37 11.00 -13.10
N ASP A 41 -7.38 10.22 -13.56
CA ASP A 41 -6.94 10.13 -14.97
C ASP A 41 -7.59 8.98 -15.76
N LEU A 42 -8.59 8.28 -15.18
CA LEU A 42 -9.36 7.25 -15.90
C LEU A 42 -10.71 7.75 -16.45
N GLU A 43 -11.01 9.04 -16.34
CA GLU A 43 -12.31 9.58 -16.77
C GLU A 43 -12.34 10.06 -18.23
N ASN A 44 -11.29 9.84 -19.03
CA ASN A 44 -11.31 10.25 -20.44
C ASN A 44 -10.27 9.51 -21.31
N ASP A 45 -10.52 8.25 -21.63
CA ASP A 45 -10.11 7.71 -22.94
C ASP A 45 -10.93 6.44 -23.27
N ASP A 46 -11.77 6.62 -24.29
CA ASP A 46 -12.34 5.63 -25.20
C ASP A 46 -13.31 4.56 -24.65
N GLU A 47 -14.58 4.81 -24.97
CA GLU A 47 -15.66 3.83 -25.12
C GLU A 47 -15.39 2.88 -26.31
N ASP A 48 -14.21 2.24 -26.35
CA ASP A 48 -13.92 1.20 -27.33
C ASP A 48 -14.26 -0.16 -26.73
N ASP A 49 -15.34 -0.73 -27.27
CA ASP A 49 -15.76 -2.14 -27.22
C ASP A 49 -14.85 -3.05 -26.39
N LEU A 50 -15.26 -3.29 -25.14
CA LEU A 50 -14.90 -4.51 -24.43
C LEU A 50 -15.61 -5.66 -25.15
N ASP A 51 -15.06 -6.03 -26.32
CA ASP A 51 -15.35 -7.29 -26.99
C ASP A 51 -15.22 -8.38 -25.94
N GLU A 52 -16.39 -8.94 -25.64
CA GLU A 52 -16.64 -10.25 -25.09
C GLU A 52 -15.42 -11.14 -25.36
N VAL A 53 -14.57 -11.33 -24.34
CA VAL A 53 -13.60 -12.43 -24.33
C VAL A 53 -14.43 -13.71 -24.20
N ASP A 54 -15.02 -14.09 -25.32
CA ASP A 54 -15.75 -15.32 -25.57
C ASP A 54 -14.73 -16.45 -25.62
N GLY A 55 -14.18 -16.73 -24.43
CA GLY A 55 -13.48 -17.96 -24.12
C GLY A 55 -14.50 -19.07 -23.95
N ALA A 56 -15.30 -19.35 -24.98
CA ALA A 56 -16.11 -20.54 -25.12
C ALA A 56 -15.18 -21.78 -25.19
N SER A 57 -14.63 -22.16 -24.04
CA SER A 57 -14.09 -23.49 -23.78
C SER A 57 -15.29 -24.45 -23.74
N ALA A 58 -15.74 -24.85 -24.93
CA ALA A 58 -16.76 -25.87 -25.11
C ALA A 58 -16.24 -27.20 -24.54
N GLY A 59 -16.53 -27.46 -23.26
CA GLY A 59 -16.27 -28.75 -22.62
C GLY A 59 -15.79 -28.72 -21.17
N GLU A 60 -15.58 -27.56 -20.55
CA GLU A 60 -15.31 -27.56 -19.10
C GLU A 60 -16.60 -27.70 -18.29
N PRO A 61 -16.63 -28.57 -17.26
CA PRO A 61 -17.78 -28.67 -16.37
C PRO A 61 -18.02 -27.31 -15.73
N GLU A 62 -19.26 -26.83 -15.78
CA GLU A 62 -19.69 -25.59 -15.11
C GLU A 62 -19.19 -25.62 -13.66
N ALA A 63 -18.62 -24.50 -13.21
CA ALA A 63 -18.17 -24.37 -11.83
C ALA A 63 -19.37 -24.59 -10.88
N ASP A 64 -19.21 -25.49 -9.91
CA ASP A 64 -20.27 -25.81 -8.96
C ASP A 64 -20.56 -24.60 -8.05
N ASP A 65 -21.83 -24.21 -7.95
CA ASP A 65 -22.31 -23.15 -7.08
C ASP A 65 -22.35 -23.65 -5.63
N PHE A 66 -21.18 -23.80 -5.00
CA PHE A 66 -21.06 -24.33 -3.63
C PHE A 66 -21.86 -23.51 -2.60
N ASP A 67 -22.13 -22.24 -2.88
CA ASP A 67 -22.78 -21.25 -2.02
C ASP A 67 -24.26 -21.01 -2.39
N LYS A 68 -24.85 -21.89 -3.22
CA LYS A 68 -26.24 -21.78 -3.66
C LYS A 68 -27.23 -21.76 -2.50
N ASP A 69 -27.05 -22.66 -1.54
CA ASP A 69 -27.93 -22.84 -0.38
C ASP A 69 -27.54 -21.95 0.81
N MET A 70 -26.46 -21.17 0.69
CA MET A 70 -26.00 -20.25 1.72
C MET A 70 -26.90 -19.00 1.76
N PRO A 71 -27.19 -18.43 2.95
CA PRO A 71 -27.80 -17.10 3.04
C PRO A 71 -26.94 -16.03 2.35
N GLU A 72 -27.58 -15.00 1.79
CA GLU A 72 -26.86 -13.90 1.11
C GLU A 72 -25.95 -13.14 2.06
N GLU A 73 -26.40 -12.94 3.31
CA GLU A 73 -25.60 -12.31 4.36
C GLU A 73 -24.30 -13.07 4.63
N ASP A 74 -24.38 -14.41 4.71
CA ASP A 74 -23.22 -15.28 4.94
C ASP A 74 -22.26 -15.27 3.75
N ARG A 75 -22.78 -15.29 2.52
CA ARG A 75 -21.95 -15.15 1.31
C ARG A 75 -21.20 -13.82 1.29
N THR A 76 -21.90 -12.73 1.52
CA THR A 76 -21.32 -11.39 1.53
C THR A 76 -20.30 -11.22 2.64
N MET A 77 -20.59 -11.74 3.85
CA MET A 77 -19.65 -11.76 4.97
C MET A 77 -18.37 -12.53 4.60
N ARG A 78 -18.51 -13.75 4.07
CA ARG A 78 -17.39 -14.60 3.65
C ARG A 78 -16.55 -13.92 2.56
N MET A 79 -17.18 -13.28 1.58
CA MET A 79 -16.49 -12.50 0.54
C MET A 79 -15.73 -11.30 1.11
N LYS A 80 -16.33 -10.53 2.03
CA LYS A 80 -15.68 -9.39 2.71
C LYS A 80 -14.47 -9.82 3.55
N ILE A 81 -14.55 -10.99 4.17
CA ILE A 81 -13.44 -11.54 4.94
C ILE A 81 -12.30 -11.97 4.03
N CYS A 82 -12.61 -12.64 2.93
CA CYS A 82 -11.61 -13.01 1.93
C CYS A 82 -11.00 -11.81 1.21
N LEU A 83 -11.74 -10.71 1.05
CA LEU A 83 -11.21 -9.43 0.62
C LEU A 83 -10.13 -8.92 1.58
N ALA A 84 -10.45 -8.84 2.87
CA ALA A 84 -9.50 -8.39 3.89
C ALA A 84 -8.27 -9.31 3.97
N GLY A 85 -8.46 -10.63 3.91
CA GLY A 85 -7.38 -11.61 3.90
C GLY A 85 -6.48 -11.48 2.67
N ALA A 86 -7.07 -11.37 1.47
CA ALA A 86 -6.32 -11.20 0.23
C ALA A 86 -5.52 -9.88 0.22
N MET A 87 -6.08 -8.77 0.73
CA MET A 87 -5.34 -7.51 0.87
C MET A 87 -4.17 -7.65 1.84
N ALA A 88 -4.41 -8.24 3.01
CA ALA A 88 -3.37 -8.47 4.01
C ALA A 88 -2.24 -9.35 3.43
N ARG A 89 -2.58 -10.40 2.68
CA ARG A 89 -1.62 -11.25 1.97
C ARG A 89 -0.85 -10.47 0.91
N LEU A 90 -1.51 -9.65 0.11
CA LEU A 90 -0.89 -8.82 -0.92
C LEU A 90 0.19 -7.90 -0.34
N HIS A 91 -0.08 -7.29 0.82
CA HIS A 91 0.87 -6.41 1.50
C HIS A 91 2.02 -7.18 2.16
N THR A 92 1.72 -8.30 2.82
CA THR A 92 2.73 -9.09 3.56
C THR A 92 3.63 -9.92 2.66
N HIS A 93 3.15 -10.33 1.48
CA HIS A 93 3.88 -11.10 0.46
C HIS A 93 4.22 -10.25 -0.77
N SER A 94 4.40 -8.94 -0.62
CA SER A 94 4.58 -8.01 -1.74
C SER A 94 5.73 -8.37 -2.69
N GLU A 95 6.83 -8.93 -2.18
CA GLU A 95 7.95 -9.38 -3.00
C GLU A 95 7.59 -10.61 -3.86
N GLU A 96 6.97 -11.63 -3.26
CA GLU A 96 6.49 -12.83 -3.94
C GLU A 96 5.45 -12.48 -5.01
N VAL A 97 4.51 -11.59 -4.66
CA VAL A 97 3.50 -11.05 -5.58
C VAL A 97 4.17 -10.32 -6.74
N SER A 98 5.17 -9.48 -6.47
CA SER A 98 5.87 -8.75 -7.53
C SER A 98 6.62 -9.69 -8.48
N GLN A 99 7.16 -10.81 -7.98
CA GLN A 99 7.79 -11.83 -8.82
C GLN A 99 6.75 -12.56 -9.67
N LEU A 100 5.63 -12.95 -9.08
CA LEU A 100 4.53 -13.59 -9.80
C LEU A 100 3.94 -12.64 -10.86
N ALA A 101 3.79 -11.36 -10.52
CA ALA A 101 3.32 -10.33 -11.44
C ALA A 101 4.29 -10.12 -12.60
N ALA A 102 5.61 -10.21 -12.38
CA ALA A 102 6.60 -10.16 -13.45
C ALA A 102 6.46 -11.35 -14.42
N GLN A 103 6.20 -12.56 -13.92
CA GLN A 103 5.94 -13.73 -14.77
C GLN A 103 4.65 -13.58 -15.60
N LEU A 104 3.62 -12.96 -15.03
CA LEU A 104 2.40 -12.62 -15.78
C LEU A 104 2.65 -11.50 -16.79
N ALA A 105 3.56 -10.58 -16.49
CA ALA A 105 3.93 -9.52 -17.42
C ALA A 105 4.69 -10.03 -18.65
N GLU A 106 5.46 -11.12 -18.52
CA GLU A 106 6.03 -11.83 -19.67
C GLU A 106 4.96 -12.38 -20.62
N ARG A 107 3.72 -12.55 -20.15
CA ARG A 107 2.55 -12.95 -20.96
C ARG A 107 1.77 -11.76 -21.53
N GLY A 108 2.31 -10.54 -21.42
CA GLY A 108 1.73 -9.34 -22.01
C GLY A 108 0.84 -8.51 -21.09
N LEU A 109 0.67 -8.90 -19.82
CA LEU A 109 -0.06 -8.08 -18.85
C LEU A 109 0.83 -6.94 -18.36
N ASN A 110 0.26 -5.77 -18.10
CA ASN A 110 1.01 -4.76 -17.35
C ASN A 110 1.15 -5.20 -15.87
N LYS A 111 2.13 -4.65 -15.15
CA LYS A 111 2.41 -5.04 -13.75
C LYS A 111 1.18 -4.87 -12.85
N GLN A 112 0.41 -3.81 -13.05
CA GLN A 112 -0.77 -3.52 -12.24
C GLN A 112 -1.90 -4.51 -12.49
N GLN A 113 -2.20 -4.82 -13.76
CA GLN A 113 -3.15 -5.83 -14.18
C GLN A 113 -2.77 -7.22 -13.65
N ALA A 114 -1.48 -7.55 -13.69
CA ALA A 114 -0.98 -8.79 -13.13
C ALA A 114 -1.19 -8.89 -11.62
N MET A 115 -0.89 -7.82 -10.87
CA MET A 115 -1.15 -7.77 -9.43
C MET A 115 -2.65 -7.88 -9.12
N ASN A 116 -3.49 -7.17 -9.87
CA ASN A 116 -4.95 -7.24 -9.72
C ASN A 116 -5.47 -8.65 -10.02
N SER A 117 -4.95 -9.31 -11.05
CA SER A 117 -5.30 -10.70 -11.39
C SER A 117 -4.96 -11.67 -10.26
N ILE A 118 -3.77 -11.54 -9.66
CA ILE A 118 -3.36 -12.34 -8.49
C ILE A 118 -4.31 -12.10 -7.32
N PHE A 119 -4.60 -10.82 -7.04
CA PHE A 119 -5.49 -10.42 -5.95
C PHE A 119 -6.90 -11.00 -6.10
N TYR A 120 -7.53 -10.88 -7.27
CA TYR A 120 -8.86 -11.44 -7.52
C TYR A 120 -8.86 -12.97 -7.46
N THR A 121 -7.80 -13.61 -7.97
CA THR A 121 -7.64 -15.06 -7.86
C THR A 121 -7.60 -15.51 -6.41
N TRP A 122 -6.84 -14.81 -5.57
CA TRP A 122 -6.75 -15.08 -4.13
C TRP A 122 -8.06 -14.86 -3.40
N MET A 123 -8.79 -13.80 -3.73
CA MET A 123 -10.11 -13.56 -3.17
C MET A 123 -11.08 -14.70 -3.45
N ILE A 124 -11.18 -15.12 -4.71
CA ILE A 124 -12.08 -16.21 -5.11
C ILE A 124 -11.62 -17.54 -4.51
N THR A 125 -10.31 -17.80 -4.48
CA THR A 125 -9.79 -19.04 -3.91
C THR A 125 -10.09 -19.12 -2.41
N CYS A 126 -9.89 -18.02 -1.68
CA CYS A 126 -10.27 -17.93 -0.27
C CYS A 126 -11.78 -18.14 -0.14
N TYR A 127 -12.57 -17.46 -0.97
CA TYR A 127 -14.04 -17.54 -0.91
C TYR A 127 -14.51 -18.98 -1.07
N VAL A 128 -13.94 -19.75 -1.99
CA VAL A 128 -14.31 -21.16 -2.21
C VAL A 128 -13.78 -22.07 -1.08
N LYS A 129 -12.57 -21.82 -0.57
CA LYS A 129 -11.89 -22.77 0.33
C LYS A 129 -12.07 -22.53 1.82
N ILE A 130 -12.40 -21.32 2.25
CA ILE A 130 -12.48 -21.01 3.69
C ILE A 130 -13.60 -21.81 4.37
N PRO A 131 -13.32 -22.58 5.43
CA PRO A 131 -14.37 -23.26 6.19
C PRO A 131 -15.33 -22.26 6.85
N ASP A 132 -16.63 -22.60 6.94
CA ASP A 132 -17.62 -21.68 7.53
C ASP A 132 -17.30 -21.30 8.99
N ALA A 133 -16.69 -22.21 9.75
CA ALA A 133 -16.24 -21.94 11.11
C ALA A 133 -15.13 -20.89 11.15
N ASP A 134 -14.20 -20.94 10.21
CA ASP A 134 -13.08 -20.00 10.11
C ASP A 134 -13.53 -18.66 9.55
N ALA A 135 -14.46 -18.66 8.59
CA ALA A 135 -15.11 -17.43 8.14
C ALA A 135 -15.80 -16.71 9.31
N LYS A 136 -16.56 -17.43 10.15
CA LYS A 136 -17.17 -16.83 11.35
C LYS A 136 -16.13 -16.36 12.35
N ALA A 137 -15.09 -17.14 12.62
CA ALA A 137 -14.02 -16.74 13.52
C ALA A 137 -13.30 -15.46 13.04
N ALA A 138 -13.07 -15.32 11.74
CA ALA A 138 -12.51 -14.11 11.15
C ALA A 138 -13.47 -12.92 11.26
N ALA A 139 -14.78 -13.14 11.09
CA ALA A 139 -15.81 -12.11 11.32
C ALA A 139 -15.79 -11.59 12.76
N ASP A 140 -15.52 -12.49 13.71
CA ASP A 140 -15.40 -12.18 15.15
C ASP A 140 -14.04 -11.58 15.54
N GLY A 141 -13.14 -11.37 14.55
CA GLY A 141 -11.85 -10.70 14.72
C GLY A 141 -10.63 -11.61 14.81
N ASN A 142 -10.79 -12.94 14.69
CA ASN A 142 -9.66 -13.87 14.62
C ASN A 142 -9.08 -13.93 13.20
N SER A 143 -8.25 -12.95 12.83
CA SER A 143 -7.64 -12.88 11.50
C SER A 143 -6.54 -13.92 11.25
N ASP A 144 -6.09 -14.67 12.26
CA ASP A 144 -5.05 -15.69 12.11
C ASP A 144 -5.48 -16.84 11.20
N VAL A 145 -6.79 -17.13 11.13
CA VAL A 145 -7.34 -18.15 10.23
C VAL A 145 -7.13 -17.82 8.75
N LEU A 146 -6.96 -16.53 8.41
CA LEU A 146 -6.73 -16.07 7.03
C LEU A 146 -5.26 -16.16 6.62
N LYS A 147 -4.35 -16.58 7.52
CA LYS A 147 -2.92 -16.72 7.21
C LYS A 147 -2.59 -18.04 6.52
N ASP A 148 -3.52 -18.99 6.49
CA ASP A 148 -3.29 -20.28 5.84
C ASP A 148 -3.07 -20.10 4.33
N ALA A 149 -1.88 -20.51 3.86
CA ALA A 149 -1.51 -20.42 2.46
C ALA A 149 -2.43 -21.26 1.55
N GLN A 150 -2.98 -22.37 2.05
CA GLN A 150 -3.85 -23.26 1.26
C GLN A 150 -5.14 -22.57 0.79
N LEU A 151 -5.58 -21.53 1.51
CA LEU A 151 -6.73 -20.70 1.13
C LEU A 151 -6.48 -19.92 -0.17
N TYR A 152 -5.22 -19.75 -0.57
CA TYR A 152 -4.84 -18.91 -1.70
C TYR A 152 -4.21 -19.70 -2.86
N GLU A 153 -4.03 -21.01 -2.70
CA GLU A 153 -3.48 -21.87 -3.74
C GLU A 153 -4.53 -22.18 -4.83
N PRO A 154 -4.29 -21.87 -6.11
CA PRO A 154 -5.18 -22.32 -7.18
C PRO A 154 -5.10 -23.85 -7.36
N PRO A 155 -6.09 -24.49 -8.01
CA PRO A 155 -7.24 -23.90 -8.68
C PRO A 155 -8.47 -23.80 -7.75
N ALA A 156 -9.15 -22.67 -7.82
CA ALA A 156 -10.55 -22.56 -7.43
C ALA A 156 -11.33 -22.10 -8.67
N LYS A 157 -12.35 -22.88 -9.04
CA LYS A 157 -13.30 -22.47 -10.08
C LYS A 157 -14.47 -21.79 -9.38
N ALA A 158 -14.91 -20.66 -9.90
CA ALA A 158 -16.05 -19.91 -9.39
C ALA A 158 -17.04 -19.63 -10.50
N SER A 159 -18.32 -19.64 -10.16
CA SER A 159 -19.40 -19.35 -11.10
C SER A 159 -19.53 -17.84 -11.35
N ASN A 160 -20.24 -17.47 -12.43
CA ASN A 160 -20.52 -16.07 -12.75
C ASN A 160 -21.22 -15.32 -11.61
N ARG A 161 -22.05 -16.02 -10.84
CA ARG A 161 -22.74 -15.45 -9.67
C ARG A 161 -21.74 -15.05 -8.57
N GLN A 162 -20.73 -15.87 -8.34
CA GLN A 162 -19.70 -15.61 -7.34
C GLN A 162 -18.77 -14.46 -7.76
N TRP A 163 -18.49 -14.35 -9.07
CA TRP A 163 -17.79 -13.19 -9.64
C TRP A 163 -18.61 -11.90 -9.52
N SER A 164 -19.92 -11.93 -9.75
CA SER A 164 -20.79 -10.77 -9.55
C SER A 164 -20.87 -10.33 -8.09
N LEU A 165 -20.89 -11.28 -7.15
CA LEU A 165 -20.81 -10.98 -5.71
C LEU A 165 -19.48 -10.29 -5.36
N LEU A 166 -18.37 -10.81 -5.90
CA LEU A 166 -17.05 -10.20 -5.73
C LEU A 166 -17.04 -8.74 -6.19
N GLU A 167 -17.54 -8.48 -7.39
CA GLU A 167 -17.60 -7.12 -7.96
C GLU A 167 -18.40 -6.18 -7.06
N THR A 168 -19.56 -6.63 -6.58
CA THR A 168 -20.41 -5.86 -5.66
C THR A 168 -19.67 -5.51 -4.37
N VAL A 169 -19.05 -6.50 -3.73
CA VAL A 169 -18.30 -6.31 -2.48
C VAL A 169 -17.08 -5.40 -2.67
N LEU A 170 -16.40 -5.52 -3.81
CA LEU A 170 -15.25 -4.69 -4.12
C LEU A 170 -15.66 -3.23 -4.34
N LYS A 171 -16.75 -3.00 -5.08
CA LYS A 171 -17.29 -1.65 -5.29
C LYS A 171 -17.68 -0.99 -3.97
N GLU A 172 -18.40 -1.71 -3.11
CA GLU A 172 -18.74 -1.23 -1.76
C GLU A 172 -17.49 -0.87 -0.95
N HIS A 173 -16.44 -1.70 -1.03
CA HIS A 173 -15.18 -1.43 -0.32
C HIS A 173 -14.48 -0.17 -0.85
N MET A 174 -14.41 0.01 -2.17
CA MET A 174 -13.81 1.21 -2.77
C MET A 174 -14.58 2.48 -2.39
N GLU A 175 -15.90 2.45 -2.46
CA GLU A 175 -16.76 3.57 -2.05
C GLU A 175 -16.53 3.92 -0.57
N MET A 176 -16.50 2.92 0.31
CA MET A 176 -16.22 3.12 1.74
C MET A 176 -14.83 3.73 1.98
N GLN A 177 -13.81 3.27 1.25
CA GLN A 177 -12.44 3.77 1.36
C GLN A 177 -12.35 5.23 0.89
N GLN A 178 -12.97 5.58 -0.24
CA GLN A 178 -13.01 6.95 -0.74
C GLN A 178 -13.73 7.89 0.23
N GLU A 179 -14.86 7.46 0.80
CA GLU A 179 -15.56 8.25 1.82
C GLU A 179 -14.72 8.46 3.08
N ALA A 180 -13.98 7.44 3.51
CA ALA A 180 -13.11 7.53 4.68
C ALA A 180 -11.98 8.54 4.46
N LEU A 181 -11.39 8.56 3.26
CA LEU A 181 -10.38 9.54 2.86
C LEU A 181 -10.95 10.97 2.85
N LYS A 182 -12.10 11.17 2.21
CA LYS A 182 -12.79 12.48 2.18
C LYS A 182 -13.07 13.01 3.60
N LYS A 183 -13.58 12.16 4.50
CA LYS A 183 -13.81 12.52 5.90
C LYS A 183 -12.51 12.86 6.65
N GLN A 184 -11.41 12.17 6.35
CA GLN A 184 -10.12 12.45 6.96
C GLN A 184 -9.55 13.82 6.51
N GLU A 185 -9.72 14.17 5.24
CA GLU A 185 -9.31 15.49 4.71
C GLU A 185 -10.13 16.63 5.31
N GLU A 186 -11.45 16.47 5.43
CA GLU A 186 -12.33 17.45 6.07
C GLU A 186 -11.95 17.69 7.53
N GLN A 187 -11.62 16.62 8.27
CA GLN A 187 -11.14 16.71 9.65
C GLN A 187 -9.79 17.44 9.74
N LYS A 188 -8.84 17.14 8.85
CA LYS A 188 -7.54 17.84 8.77
C LYS A 188 -7.72 19.34 8.47
N LYS A 189 -8.61 19.69 7.53
CA LYS A 189 -8.94 21.09 7.19
C LYS A 189 -9.57 21.81 8.39
N ALA A 190 -10.55 21.22 9.08
CA ALA A 190 -11.15 21.80 10.28
C ALA A 190 -10.14 21.99 11.44
N GLN A 191 -9.21 21.04 11.61
CA GLN A 191 -8.16 21.14 12.63
C GLN A 191 -7.16 22.28 12.32
N SER A 192 -6.76 22.46 11.06
CA SER A 192 -5.87 23.57 10.65
C SER A 192 -6.51 24.95 10.85
N GLN A 193 -7.82 25.09 10.58
CA GLN A 193 -8.53 26.37 10.69
C GLN A 193 -8.72 26.80 12.15
N SER A 194 -8.92 25.84 13.06
CA SER A 194 -9.01 26.11 14.52
C SER A 194 -7.67 26.48 15.17
N GLN A 195 -6.53 25.99 14.65
CA GLN A 195 -5.20 26.38 15.11
C GLN A 195 -4.78 27.79 14.63
N GLN A 196 -5.19 28.18 13.42
CA GLN A 196 -4.88 29.52 12.89
C GLN A 196 -5.67 30.62 13.62
N SER A 197 -6.91 30.35 14.05
CA SER A 197 -7.71 31.31 14.83
C SER A 197 -7.20 31.50 16.27
N ARG A 198 -6.55 30.50 16.88
CA ARG A 198 -5.94 30.63 18.22
C ARG A 198 -4.67 31.47 18.27
N ASN A 199 -3.95 31.61 17.15
CA ASN A 199 -2.72 32.42 17.08
C ASN A 199 -2.95 33.90 16.71
N ALA A 200 -4.15 34.31 16.31
CA ALA A 200 -4.45 35.69 15.92
C ALA A 200 -4.93 36.59 17.10
N GLY A 201 -5.02 36.06 18.33
CA GLY A 201 -5.55 36.77 19.49
C GLY A 201 -4.60 36.97 20.68
N GLN A 202 -3.35 36.51 20.61
CA GLN A 202 -2.38 36.73 21.69
C GLN A 202 -1.59 38.02 21.46
N ALA A 203 -1.96 39.06 22.20
CA ALA A 203 -1.12 40.23 22.44
C ALA A 203 0.27 39.79 22.93
N PRO A 204 1.35 40.54 22.64
CA PRO A 204 2.71 40.16 23.00
C PRO A 204 2.87 40.22 24.52
N GLN A 205 2.67 39.07 25.18
CA GLN A 205 2.94 38.92 26.61
C GLN A 205 4.40 38.53 26.81
N GLU A 206 5.03 39.22 27.75
CA GLU A 206 6.45 39.19 28.07
C GLU A 206 7.03 37.78 28.22
N ARG A 207 8.28 37.64 27.73
CA ARG A 207 9.10 36.44 27.82
C ARG A 207 9.25 35.97 29.28
N PRO A 208 8.88 34.73 29.63
CA PRO A 208 9.56 34.01 30.68
C PRO A 208 10.78 33.27 30.10
N ALA A 209 11.85 33.23 30.87
CA ALA A 209 13.15 32.67 30.52
C ALA A 209 13.09 31.20 30.05
N PRO A 210 13.98 30.78 29.13
CA PRO A 210 14.04 29.41 28.64
C PRO A 210 14.65 28.49 29.70
N SER A 211 13.80 27.71 30.37
CA SER A 211 14.26 26.55 31.13
C SER A 211 13.72 25.28 30.44
N GLY A 212 14.63 24.44 29.98
CA GLY A 212 14.34 23.06 29.54
C GLY A 212 13.99 22.87 28.06
N SER A 213 14.96 23.01 27.15
CA SER A 213 14.84 22.49 25.77
C SER A 213 16.19 22.08 25.19
N GLY A 214 17.03 21.43 25.99
CA GLY A 214 18.37 21.03 25.57
C GLY A 214 18.41 19.92 24.53
N SER A 215 17.34 19.16 24.27
CA SER A 215 17.39 17.98 23.38
C SER A 215 17.12 18.29 21.89
N LYS A 216 16.36 19.33 21.58
CA LYS A 216 15.97 19.64 20.18
C LYS A 216 17.09 20.34 19.39
N LEU A 217 17.94 21.11 20.05
CA LEU A 217 19.07 21.78 19.38
C LEU A 217 20.15 20.79 18.94
N TYR A 218 20.42 19.75 19.74
CA TYR A 218 21.40 18.71 19.38
C TYR A 218 20.93 17.87 18.20
N MET A 219 19.62 17.59 18.08
CA MET A 219 19.08 16.90 16.91
C MET A 219 19.28 17.70 15.62
N LEU A 220 19.01 19.01 15.64
CA LEU A 220 19.21 19.86 14.45
C LEU A 220 20.68 20.00 14.07
N VAL A 221 21.58 20.10 15.06
CA VAL A 221 23.03 20.17 14.82
C VAL A 221 23.56 18.83 14.27
N ALA A 222 23.11 17.70 14.81
CA ALA A 222 23.50 16.37 14.33
C ALA A 222 23.02 16.11 12.89
N LEU A 223 21.77 16.48 12.57
CA LEU A 223 21.23 16.36 11.21
C LEU A 223 22.02 17.25 10.25
N GLY A 224 22.27 18.51 10.62
CA GLY A 224 23.10 19.42 9.81
C GLY A 224 24.51 18.89 9.55
N PHE A 225 25.12 18.21 10.51
CA PHE A 225 26.45 17.62 10.34
C PHE A 225 26.43 16.43 9.37
N ILE A 226 25.44 15.54 9.47
CA ILE A 226 25.31 14.38 8.57
C ILE A 226 25.07 14.84 7.13
N PHE A 227 24.10 15.73 6.91
CA PHE A 227 23.82 16.28 5.57
C PHE A 227 24.99 17.11 5.02
N GLY A 228 25.72 17.81 5.89
CA GLY A 228 26.93 18.55 5.52
C GLY A 228 28.07 17.67 5.02
N VAL A 229 28.37 16.57 5.72
CA VAL A 229 29.44 15.63 5.32
C VAL A 229 29.09 14.89 4.02
N ILE A 230 27.83 14.44 3.88
CA ILE A 230 27.36 13.78 2.66
C ILE A 230 27.40 14.76 1.47
N GLY A 231 26.91 15.99 1.66
CA GLY A 231 26.94 17.03 0.63
C GLY A 231 28.36 17.38 0.19
N LEU A 232 29.31 17.51 1.12
CA LEU A 232 30.72 17.76 0.81
C LEU A 232 31.35 16.61 0.02
N GLY A 233 31.00 15.35 0.34
CA GLY A 233 31.44 14.16 -0.39
C GLY A 233 30.96 14.15 -1.84
N ILE A 234 29.70 14.48 -2.08
CA ILE A 234 29.13 14.60 -3.44
C ILE A 234 29.81 15.73 -4.21
N MET A 235 30.04 16.88 -3.57
CA MET A 235 30.68 18.03 -4.22
C MET A 235 32.14 17.72 -4.63
N LEU A 236 32.89 16.98 -3.80
CA LEU A 236 34.24 16.53 -4.11
C LEU A 236 34.26 15.47 -5.23
N LEU A 237 33.27 14.57 -5.27
CA LEU A 237 33.13 13.60 -6.36
C LEU A 237 32.82 14.31 -7.70
N MET A 238 31.91 15.29 -7.70
CA MET A 238 31.60 16.07 -8.90
C MET A 238 32.78 16.91 -9.38
N GLN A 239 33.62 17.45 -8.48
CA GLN A 239 34.85 18.14 -8.87
C GLN A 239 35.88 17.20 -9.49
N LYS A 240 36.01 15.98 -8.98
CA LYS A 240 36.93 14.98 -9.52
C LYS A 240 36.52 14.55 -10.93
N GLU A 241 35.23 14.29 -11.16
CA GLU A 241 34.73 13.93 -12.50
C GLU A 241 34.92 15.06 -13.51
N ARG A 242 34.70 16.33 -13.11
CA ARG A 242 34.97 17.49 -13.98
C ARG A 242 36.45 17.60 -14.33
N SER A 243 37.35 17.44 -13.35
CA SER A 243 38.80 17.48 -13.60
C SER A 243 39.26 16.38 -14.55
N GLU A 244 38.71 15.17 -14.45
CA GLU A 244 39.04 14.06 -15.35
C GLU A 244 38.51 14.27 -16.78
N ARG A 245 37.35 14.94 -16.92
CA ARG A 245 36.78 15.29 -18.23
C ARG A 245 37.61 16.39 -18.91
N ASP A 246 37.97 17.43 -18.18
CA ASP A 246 38.78 18.54 -18.68
C ASP A 246 40.20 18.10 -19.11
N GLU A 247 40.80 17.12 -18.41
CA GLU A 247 42.10 16.57 -18.81
C GLU A 247 41.99 15.69 -20.08
N LYS A 248 40.91 14.93 -20.23
CA LYS A 248 40.66 14.12 -21.44
C LYS A 248 40.40 15.01 -22.66
N ASP A 249 39.67 16.10 -22.49
CA ASP A 249 39.37 17.02 -23.59
C ASP A 249 40.62 17.82 -24.01
N ARG A 250 41.44 18.29 -23.06
CA ARG A 250 42.77 18.87 -23.36
C ARG A 250 43.71 17.91 -24.11
N LYS A 251 43.67 16.61 -23.82
CA LYS A 251 44.48 15.59 -24.54
C LYS A 251 43.96 15.34 -25.96
N LYS A 252 42.65 15.45 -26.20
CA LYS A 252 42.06 15.33 -27.55
C LYS A 252 42.40 16.55 -28.42
N ASP A 253 42.31 17.76 -27.86
CA ASP A 253 42.62 19.00 -28.60
C ASP A 253 44.09 19.08 -29.01
N LYS A 254 45.02 18.63 -28.15
CA LYS A 254 46.45 18.54 -28.49
C LYS A 254 46.76 17.51 -29.59
N LYS A 255 45.98 16.42 -29.68
CA LYS A 255 46.12 15.44 -30.77
C LYS A 255 45.53 15.97 -32.08
N ALA A 256 44.44 16.74 -32.00
CA ALA A 256 43.80 17.33 -33.17
C ALA A 256 44.65 18.45 -33.80
N SER A 257 45.32 19.28 -32.98
CA SER A 257 46.20 20.35 -33.47
C SER A 257 47.51 19.81 -34.08
N LYS A 258 48.07 18.72 -33.54
CA LYS A 258 49.27 18.08 -34.09
C LYS A 258 49.04 17.34 -35.42
N LYS A 259 47.78 17.07 -35.79
CA LYS A 259 47.41 16.41 -37.05
C LYS A 259 47.11 17.40 -38.19
N LYS A 260 47.07 18.70 -37.89
CA LYS A 260 46.80 19.79 -38.85
C LYS A 260 48.04 20.63 -39.17
N ALA A 261 49.20 20.27 -38.61
CA ALA A 261 50.52 20.79 -38.97
C ALA A 261 51.31 19.69 -39.67
#